data_AF-A0A1E7HB04-F1
#
_entry.id   AF-A0A1E7HB04-F1
#
_cell.length_a   1.000
_cell.length_b   1.000
_cell.length_c   1.000
_cell.angle_alpha   90.00
_cell.angle_beta   90.00
_cell.angle_gamma   90.00
#
_symmetry.space_group_name_H-M   'P 1'
#
loop_
_entity.id
_entity.type
_entity.pdbx_description
1 polymer ?
#
loop_
_entity_poly.entity_id
_entity_poly.type
_entity_poly.pdbx_seq_one_letter_code
_entity_poly.pdbx_strand_id
1 'polypeptide(L)'
;MKCFRRYFFLIAVLFFSPLSAVCAELPAVVNIESILYNSETDKGESVAIKLSGHRTPKIFRIKGDNPRLVMDFPQALYKGKSVMPLPESTLANGIRIAVHKTPALKTRVVIDLSRDHKSTYEKSFSDQSNTLTLTLSSPEVKKVEQEEVKVQAVTEKKVVDVEPEAEKAVPPAAVLQKPAPAPQEETGATGQEGDPQLLEITFDDSSNKGEMVIFRLNDFFPPTVSAIEKETPRVLCDFMDMQLGADVNKEIFANGKFVERIRTTQHKGPDKVRVSLDLSADRDYDLQQVFFKNDNLFVIIVNELQPEVVKNSDLATE
;
A
#
# COMPACT_ATOMS: atom_id res chain seq x y z
N MET A 1 -10.94 64.31 -78.38
CA MET A 1 -9.64 64.79 -77.86
C MET A 1 -9.33 64.05 -76.56
N LYS A 2 -8.10 63.50 -76.48
CA LYS A 2 -7.24 63.23 -75.31
C LYS A 2 -7.82 62.35 -74.18
N CYS A 3 -7.42 61.07 -74.12
CA CYS A 3 -6.21 60.56 -73.43
C CYS A 3 -6.31 60.61 -71.89
N PHE A 4 -6.36 59.45 -71.23
CA PHE A 4 -5.22 58.98 -70.44
C PHE A 4 -5.38 57.49 -70.05
N ARG A 5 -4.30 56.74 -70.23
CA ARG A 5 -4.12 55.31 -70.01
C ARG A 5 -3.43 55.12 -68.67
N ARG A 6 -3.98 54.34 -67.73
CA ARG A 6 -3.20 53.79 -66.60
C ARG A 6 -3.65 52.38 -66.24
N TYR A 7 -2.65 51.49 -66.31
CA TYR A 7 -2.62 50.13 -65.78
C TYR A 7 -3.10 50.10 -64.33
N PHE A 8 -3.88 49.09 -63.96
CA PHE A 8 -4.00 48.68 -62.56
C PHE A 8 -3.79 47.18 -62.43
N PHE A 9 -2.88 46.86 -61.52
CA PHE A 9 -2.23 45.59 -61.28
C PHE A 9 -3.15 44.67 -60.46
N LEU A 10 -3.05 43.36 -60.75
CA LEU A 10 -3.57 42.26 -59.94
C LEU A 10 -3.13 42.35 -58.47
N ILE A 11 -4.06 42.21 -57.52
CA ILE A 11 -3.77 41.63 -56.19
C ILE A 11 -4.95 40.72 -55.83
N ALA A 12 -4.78 39.42 -56.06
CA ALA A 12 -5.63 38.37 -55.50
C ALA A 12 -5.17 38.10 -54.07
N VAL A 13 -5.95 38.58 -53.09
CA VAL A 13 -5.75 38.28 -51.67
C VAL A 13 -6.28 36.86 -51.42
N LEU A 14 -5.38 35.88 -51.48
CA LEU A 14 -5.62 34.53 -50.98
C LEU A 14 -5.68 34.60 -49.45
N PHE A 15 -6.89 34.52 -48.89
CA PHE A 15 -7.11 34.22 -47.47
C PHE A 15 -6.62 32.79 -47.18
N PHE A 16 -5.33 32.67 -46.86
CA PHE A 16 -4.78 31.48 -46.19
C PHE A 16 -5.31 31.49 -44.75
N SER A 17 -6.47 30.86 -44.54
CA SER A 17 -6.89 30.45 -43.21
C SER A 17 -5.90 29.38 -42.74
N PRO A 18 -5.15 29.59 -41.63
CA PRO A 18 -4.40 28.51 -41.03
C PRO A 18 -5.43 27.52 -40.49
N LEU A 19 -5.53 26.37 -41.15
CA LEU A 19 -6.20 25.19 -40.62
C LEU A 19 -5.40 24.79 -39.37
N SER A 20 -5.80 25.28 -38.20
CA SER A 20 -5.25 24.85 -36.93
C SER A 20 -5.54 23.36 -36.78
N ALA A 21 -4.57 22.54 -37.15
CA ALA A 21 -4.57 21.12 -36.85
C ALA A 21 -4.59 21.01 -35.32
N VAL A 22 -5.78 20.75 -34.77
CA VAL A 22 -5.94 20.31 -33.40
C VAL A 22 -5.28 18.94 -33.34
N CYS A 23 -3.99 18.92 -33.02
CA CYS A 23 -3.28 17.70 -32.72
C CYS A 23 -3.86 17.18 -31.40
N ALA A 24 -4.83 16.27 -31.49
CA ALA A 24 -5.34 15.58 -30.31
C ALA A 24 -4.21 14.73 -29.75
N GLU A 25 -3.58 15.21 -28.69
CA GLU A 25 -2.55 14.49 -27.95
C GLU A 25 -3.17 13.19 -27.42
N LEU A 26 -2.68 12.04 -27.91
CA LEU A 26 -3.17 10.75 -27.46
C LEU A 26 -2.88 10.62 -25.96
N PRO A 27 -3.87 10.23 -25.14
CA PRO A 27 -3.67 10.11 -23.70
C PRO A 27 -2.53 9.14 -23.41
N ALA A 28 -1.52 9.59 -22.66
CA ALA A 28 -0.36 8.77 -22.30
C ALA A 28 -0.81 7.46 -21.64
N VAL A 29 -0.14 6.35 -21.96
CA VAL A 29 -0.38 5.05 -21.34
C VAL A 29 0.23 5.03 -19.94
N VAL A 30 -0.52 4.55 -18.95
CA VAL A 30 -0.04 4.36 -17.56
C VAL A 30 0.12 2.88 -17.24
N ASN A 31 1.05 2.53 -16.37
CA ASN A 31 1.16 1.18 -15.83
C ASN A 31 0.51 1.14 -14.45
N ILE A 32 -0.27 0.11 -14.17
CA ILE A 32 -0.55 -0.32 -12.81
C ILE A 32 0.70 -1.03 -12.33
N GLU A 33 1.38 -0.44 -11.36
CA GLU A 33 2.66 -0.92 -10.84
C GLU A 33 2.46 -2.02 -9.81
N SER A 34 1.50 -1.84 -8.91
CA SER A 34 1.16 -2.81 -7.88
C SER A 34 -0.33 -2.75 -7.52
N ILE A 35 -0.82 -3.87 -7.02
CA ILE A 35 -2.15 -4.02 -6.42
C ILE A 35 -1.93 -4.76 -5.11
N LEU A 36 -2.31 -4.14 -4.00
CA LEU A 36 -2.16 -4.68 -2.65
C LEU A 36 -3.53 -4.79 -2.00
N TYR A 37 -3.72 -5.81 -1.18
CA TYR A 37 -4.93 -6.02 -0.38
C TYR A 37 -4.56 -6.08 1.10
N ASN A 38 -5.38 -5.50 1.96
CA ASN A 38 -5.23 -5.54 3.42
C ASN A 38 -6.60 -5.80 4.07
N SER A 39 -6.71 -6.89 4.85
CA SER A 39 -7.91 -7.30 5.59
C SER A 39 -8.03 -6.71 6.99
N GLU A 40 -6.95 -6.16 7.54
CA GLU A 40 -6.84 -5.74 8.94
C GLU A 40 -6.69 -4.22 9.04
N THR A 41 -7.73 -3.48 8.63
CA THR A 41 -7.80 -2.05 8.93
C THR A 41 -8.95 -1.77 9.88
N ASP A 42 -8.77 -0.81 10.78
CA ASP A 42 -9.81 -0.35 11.71
C ASP A 42 -11.09 0.13 10.99
N LYS A 43 -10.99 0.39 9.68
CA LYS A 43 -12.06 0.90 8.81
C LYS A 43 -12.63 -0.16 7.85
N GLY A 44 -12.14 -1.40 7.93
CA GLY A 44 -12.55 -2.54 7.09
C GLY A 44 -11.42 -3.09 6.22
N GLU A 45 -11.74 -3.57 5.03
CA GLU A 45 -10.76 -4.15 4.12
C GLU A 45 -10.34 -3.12 3.08
N SER A 46 -9.11 -3.15 2.57
CA SER A 46 -8.66 -2.17 1.59
C SER A 46 -7.89 -2.78 0.42
N VAL A 47 -8.03 -2.15 -0.74
CA VAL A 47 -7.28 -2.44 -1.96
C VAL A 47 -6.56 -1.17 -2.38
N ALA A 48 -5.23 -1.21 -2.44
CA ALA A 48 -4.39 -0.11 -2.90
C ALA A 48 -3.83 -0.43 -4.30
N ILE A 49 -3.98 0.51 -5.24
CA ILE A 49 -3.57 0.37 -6.63
C ILE A 49 -2.61 1.52 -6.95
N LYS A 50 -1.33 1.20 -7.12
CA LYS A 50 -0.30 2.17 -7.50
C LYS A 50 -0.22 2.31 -9.01
N LEU A 51 -0.19 3.54 -9.49
CA LEU A 51 -0.10 3.87 -10.90
C LEU A 51 1.21 4.60 -11.20
N SER A 52 1.77 4.38 -12.38
CA SER A 52 2.96 5.11 -12.86
C SER A 52 2.66 6.58 -13.23
N GLY A 53 1.42 7.03 -13.03
CA GLY A 53 0.96 8.38 -13.31
C GLY A 53 -0.53 8.49 -13.05
N HIS A 54 -1.01 9.72 -12.84
CA HIS A 54 -2.40 9.96 -12.48
C HIS A 54 -3.37 9.39 -13.54
N ARG A 55 -4.28 8.51 -13.08
CA ARG A 55 -5.37 7.98 -13.88
C ARG A 55 -6.59 7.75 -13.02
N THR A 56 -7.69 8.42 -13.37
CA THR A 56 -8.97 8.19 -12.70
C THR A 56 -9.69 6.98 -13.33
N PRO A 57 -9.95 5.89 -12.59
CA PRO A 57 -10.74 4.80 -13.11
C PRO A 57 -12.24 5.11 -13.09
N LYS A 58 -12.98 4.45 -13.98
CA LYS A 58 -14.43 4.34 -13.87
C LYS A 58 -14.76 3.21 -12.89
N ILE A 59 -15.37 3.55 -11.76
CA ILE A 59 -15.73 2.62 -10.70
C ILE A 59 -17.25 2.39 -10.69
N PHE A 60 -17.69 1.14 -10.66
CA PHE A 60 -19.13 0.80 -10.58
C PHE A 60 -19.34 -0.59 -9.96
N ARG A 61 -20.54 -0.80 -9.39
CA ARG A 61 -20.92 -2.07 -8.77
C ARG A 61 -21.82 -2.89 -9.69
N ILE A 62 -21.54 -4.18 -9.78
CA ILE A 62 -22.45 -5.18 -10.35
C ILE A 62 -23.16 -5.85 -9.17
N LYS A 63 -24.50 -5.82 -9.19
CA LYS A 63 -25.35 -6.47 -8.19
C LYS A 63 -25.75 -7.88 -8.66
N GLY A 64 -26.31 -8.68 -7.76
CA GLY A 64 -26.79 -10.03 -8.03
C GLY A 64 -26.08 -11.06 -7.16
N ASP A 65 -26.20 -12.33 -7.54
CA ASP A 65 -25.71 -13.47 -6.75
C ASP A 65 -24.18 -13.53 -6.64
N ASN A 66 -23.48 -12.85 -7.56
CA ASN A 66 -22.03 -12.66 -7.50
C ASN A 66 -21.74 -11.16 -7.54
N PRO A 67 -21.91 -10.44 -6.41
CA PRO A 67 -21.71 -9.01 -6.37
C PRO A 67 -20.24 -8.68 -6.66
N ARG A 68 -20.00 -7.65 -7.48
CA ARG A 68 -18.65 -7.24 -7.86
C ARG A 68 -18.50 -5.74 -7.79
N LEU A 69 -17.31 -5.28 -7.41
CA LEU A 69 -16.89 -3.91 -7.61
C LEU A 69 -15.87 -3.86 -8.74
N VAL A 70 -16.15 -3.07 -9.77
CA VAL A 70 -15.35 -3.03 -11.00
C VAL A 70 -14.72 -1.65 -11.13
N MET A 71 -13.41 -1.64 -11.41
CA MET A 71 -12.60 -0.46 -11.67
C MET A 71 -11.98 -0.58 -13.06
N ASP A 72 -12.47 0.22 -14.01
CA ASP A 72 -11.92 0.30 -15.36
C ASP A 72 -10.93 1.46 -15.44
N PHE A 73 -9.64 1.15 -15.55
CA PHE A 73 -8.55 2.12 -15.75
C PHE A 73 -8.31 2.33 -17.25
N PRO A 74 -8.73 3.47 -17.83
CA PRO A 74 -8.50 3.74 -19.25
C PRO A 74 -7.02 3.95 -19.52
N GLN A 75 -6.54 3.48 -20.68
CA GLN A 75 -5.14 3.60 -21.11
C GLN A 75 -4.15 3.06 -20.07
N ALA A 76 -4.56 2.03 -19.33
CA ALA A 76 -3.72 1.36 -18.36
C ALA A 76 -3.25 -0.01 -18.88
N LEU A 77 -2.03 -0.38 -18.48
CA LEU A 77 -1.46 -1.72 -18.63
C LEU A 77 -1.18 -2.32 -17.26
N TYR A 78 -1.15 -3.65 -17.19
CA TYR A 78 -0.74 -4.39 -16.01
C TYR A 78 0.00 -5.65 -16.43
N LYS A 79 1.09 -5.98 -15.73
CA LYS A 79 1.97 -7.11 -16.03
C LYS A 79 2.01 -8.17 -14.92
N GLY A 80 1.33 -7.94 -13.80
CA GLY A 80 1.31 -8.87 -12.67
C GLY A 80 0.25 -9.97 -12.80
N LYS A 81 -0.02 -10.66 -11.68
CA LYS A 81 -0.94 -11.81 -11.64
C LYS A 81 -2.38 -11.37 -11.96
N SER A 82 -3.03 -12.07 -12.88
CA SER A 82 -4.41 -11.75 -13.29
C SER A 82 -5.48 -12.15 -12.27
N VAL A 83 -5.13 -12.94 -11.26
CA VAL A 83 -6.04 -13.38 -10.19
C VAL A 83 -5.27 -13.37 -8.87
N MET A 84 -5.91 -12.85 -7.82
CA MET A 84 -5.43 -12.79 -6.45
C MET A 84 -6.57 -13.29 -5.54
N PRO A 85 -6.52 -14.56 -5.10
CA PRO A 85 -7.45 -15.10 -4.11
C PRO A 85 -7.31 -14.38 -2.76
N LEU A 86 -8.40 -14.23 -2.02
CA LEU A 86 -8.41 -13.57 -0.71
C LEU A 86 -9.08 -14.49 0.34
N PRO A 87 -8.41 -15.57 0.78
CA PRO A 87 -9.02 -16.58 1.65
C PRO A 87 -9.41 -16.05 3.03
N GLU A 88 -8.65 -15.09 3.58
CA GLU A 88 -8.88 -14.50 4.91
C GLU A 88 -9.76 -13.23 4.86
N SER A 89 -10.37 -12.94 3.71
CA SER A 89 -11.25 -11.78 3.54
C SER A 89 -12.70 -12.13 3.87
N THR A 90 -13.36 -11.20 4.55
CA THR A 90 -14.78 -11.26 4.92
C THR A 90 -15.67 -10.51 3.92
N LEU A 91 -15.21 -9.38 3.36
CA LEU A 91 -16.00 -8.52 2.47
C LEU A 91 -15.71 -8.76 0.99
N ALA A 92 -14.61 -9.45 0.66
CA ALA A 92 -14.23 -9.85 -0.68
C ALA A 92 -13.81 -11.33 -0.74
N ASN A 93 -13.85 -11.92 -1.94
CA ASN A 93 -13.45 -13.30 -2.19
C ASN A 93 -12.16 -13.37 -3.02
N GLY A 94 -11.85 -12.30 -3.75
CA GLY A 94 -10.75 -12.28 -4.70
C GLY A 94 -10.69 -11.00 -5.51
N ILE A 95 -9.53 -10.77 -6.13
CA ILE A 95 -9.32 -9.71 -7.11
C ILE A 95 -8.95 -10.34 -8.45
N ARG A 96 -9.60 -9.92 -9.53
CA ARG A 96 -9.29 -10.31 -10.91
C ARG A 96 -8.88 -9.11 -11.71
N ILE A 97 -7.89 -9.29 -12.56
CA ILE A 97 -7.34 -8.23 -13.40
C ILE A 97 -7.33 -8.71 -14.85
N ALA A 98 -7.89 -7.89 -15.74
CA ALA A 98 -7.94 -8.16 -17.17
C ALA A 98 -7.50 -6.93 -17.97
N VAL A 99 -6.56 -7.10 -18.88
CA VAL A 99 -6.14 -6.07 -19.82
C VAL A 99 -6.93 -6.22 -21.12
N HIS A 100 -7.78 -5.25 -21.44
CA HIS A 100 -8.57 -5.20 -22.67
C HIS A 100 -7.90 -4.27 -23.68
N LYS A 101 -7.64 -4.77 -24.89
CA LYS A 101 -7.08 -3.95 -26.00
C LYS A 101 -8.16 -3.35 -26.90
N THR A 102 -9.34 -3.96 -26.94
CA THR A 102 -10.47 -3.58 -27.81
C THR A 102 -11.76 -3.40 -26.99
N PRO A 103 -12.64 -2.44 -27.33
CA PRO A 103 -12.51 -1.41 -28.38
C PRO A 103 -11.53 -0.27 -28.02
N ALA A 104 -11.10 -0.17 -26.76
CA ALA A 104 -10.08 0.77 -26.31
C ALA A 104 -9.22 0.12 -25.22
N LEU A 105 -7.96 0.54 -25.12
CA LEU A 105 -7.04 0.04 -24.10
C LEU A 105 -7.55 0.39 -22.70
N LYS A 106 -7.73 -0.63 -21.86
CA LYS A 106 -8.00 -0.47 -20.43
C LYS A 106 -7.54 -1.67 -19.63
N THR A 107 -7.18 -1.45 -18.38
CA THR A 107 -7.10 -2.53 -17.38
C THR A 107 -8.35 -2.50 -16.52
N ARG A 108 -9.05 -3.62 -16.43
CA ARG A 108 -10.18 -3.82 -15.53
C ARG A 108 -9.71 -4.58 -14.30
N VAL A 109 -9.86 -3.96 -13.13
CA VAL A 109 -9.69 -4.62 -11.83
C VAL A 109 -11.09 -4.90 -11.27
N VAL A 110 -11.35 -6.16 -10.92
CA VAL A 110 -12.62 -6.64 -10.40
C VAL A 110 -12.37 -7.19 -9.01
N ILE A 111 -13.04 -6.62 -8.01
CA ILE A 111 -13.08 -7.19 -6.68
C ILE A 111 -14.38 -8.00 -6.60
N ASP A 112 -14.25 -9.31 -6.47
CA ASP A 112 -15.37 -10.21 -6.21
C ASP A 112 -15.80 -10.01 -4.76
N LEU A 113 -16.96 -9.41 -4.52
CA LEU A 113 -17.43 -9.11 -3.18
C LEU A 113 -18.04 -10.36 -2.55
N SER A 114 -18.02 -10.43 -1.21
CA SER A 114 -18.73 -11.46 -0.45
C SER A 114 -20.23 -11.42 -0.73
N ARG A 115 -20.85 -12.60 -0.78
CA ARG A 115 -22.31 -12.75 -0.88
C ARG A 115 -22.96 -12.67 0.51
N ASP A 116 -22.22 -13.10 1.52
CA ASP A 116 -22.69 -13.27 2.88
C ASP A 116 -22.64 -11.93 3.63
N HIS A 117 -21.70 -11.07 3.26
CA HIS A 117 -21.50 -9.77 3.90
C HIS A 117 -21.78 -8.61 2.94
N LYS A 118 -22.75 -7.77 3.29
CA LYS A 118 -22.99 -6.52 2.56
C LYS A 118 -21.84 -5.56 2.81
N SER A 119 -21.27 -5.03 1.73
CA SER A 119 -20.24 -4.00 1.81
C SER A 119 -20.67 -2.68 1.15
N THR A 120 -20.14 -1.60 1.72
CA THR A 120 -20.04 -0.26 1.13
C THR A 120 -18.57 0.00 0.77
N TYR A 121 -18.30 1.03 -0.03
CA TYR A 121 -16.92 1.38 -0.35
C TYR A 121 -16.70 2.89 -0.35
N GLU A 122 -15.48 3.27 -0.01
CA GLU A 122 -14.94 4.62 -0.15
C GLU A 122 -13.68 4.56 -1.01
N LYS A 123 -13.36 5.68 -1.67
CA LYS A 123 -12.17 5.80 -2.49
C LYS A 123 -11.40 7.05 -2.09
N SER A 124 -10.09 6.94 -2.07
CA SER A 124 -9.17 8.07 -1.94
C SER A 124 -8.05 7.93 -2.97
N PHE A 125 -7.51 9.05 -3.42
CA PHE A 125 -6.36 9.08 -4.30
C PHE A 125 -5.28 9.95 -3.65
N SER A 126 -4.06 9.45 -3.59
CA SER A 126 -2.89 10.23 -3.18
C SER A 126 -2.13 10.66 -4.42
N ASP A 127 -2.08 11.97 -4.67
CA ASP A 127 -1.30 12.54 -5.78
C ASP A 127 0.21 12.34 -5.60
N GLN A 128 0.68 12.31 -4.35
CA GLN A 128 2.10 12.13 -4.03
C GLN A 128 2.60 10.73 -4.41
N SER A 129 1.82 9.70 -4.10
CA SER A 129 2.20 8.31 -4.36
C SER A 129 1.53 7.70 -5.60
N ASN A 130 0.77 8.49 -6.35
CA ASN A 130 -0.08 8.06 -7.47
C ASN A 130 -0.88 6.78 -7.15
N THR A 131 -1.39 6.69 -5.93
CA THR A 131 -2.03 5.48 -5.41
C THR A 131 -3.52 5.73 -5.19
N LEU A 132 -4.35 4.88 -5.80
CA LEU A 132 -5.77 4.80 -5.52
C LEU A 132 -6.00 3.76 -4.41
N THR A 133 -6.57 4.20 -3.30
CA THR A 133 -7.01 3.31 -2.23
C THR A 133 -8.52 3.19 -2.25
N LEU A 134 -8.99 1.95 -2.20
CA LEU A 134 -10.39 1.62 -2.05
C LEU A 134 -10.59 0.89 -0.73
N THR A 135 -11.42 1.43 0.15
CA THR A 135 -11.76 0.82 1.44
C THR A 135 -13.17 0.25 1.38
N LEU A 136 -13.32 -1.03 1.68
CA LEU A 136 -14.57 -1.75 1.84
C LEU A 136 -14.94 -1.77 3.33
N SER A 137 -16.18 -1.40 3.65
CA SER A 137 -16.67 -1.41 5.04
C SER A 137 -18.05 -2.03 5.12
N SER A 138 -18.33 -2.77 6.20
CA SER A 138 -19.68 -3.23 6.52
C SER A 138 -20.56 -2.04 6.92
N PRO A 139 -21.81 -1.92 6.43
CA PRO A 139 -22.71 -0.82 6.75
C PRO A 139 -23.10 -0.74 8.25
N GLU A 140 -22.84 -1.78 9.05
CA GLU A 140 -23.13 -1.78 10.50
C GLU A 140 -22.12 -0.95 11.31
N VAL A 141 -20.85 -0.86 10.86
CA VAL A 141 -19.78 -0.10 11.55
C VAL A 141 -20.03 1.42 11.48
N LYS A 142 -20.69 1.91 10.42
CA LYS A 142 -21.01 3.35 10.29
C LYS A 142 -22.06 3.87 11.26
N LYS A 143 -22.78 2.99 11.98
CA LYS A 143 -23.85 3.40 12.88
C LYS A 143 -23.36 3.78 14.29
N VAL A 144 -22.15 3.37 14.67
CA VAL A 144 -21.59 3.66 16.01
C VAL A 144 -20.94 5.05 16.07
N GLU A 145 -20.31 5.51 14.99
CA GLU A 145 -19.59 6.80 14.99
C GLU A 145 -20.51 8.04 14.88
N GLN A 146 -21.79 7.86 14.55
CA GLN A 146 -22.77 8.97 14.52
C GLN A 146 -23.59 9.13 15.80
N GLU A 147 -23.50 8.20 16.75
CA GLU A 147 -24.24 8.28 18.03
C GLU A 147 -23.41 8.88 19.18
N GLU A 148 -22.08 8.84 19.10
CA GLU A 148 -21.19 9.34 20.16
C GLU A 148 -21.04 10.88 20.18
N VAL A 149 -21.32 11.56 19.06
CA VAL A 149 -21.22 13.04 18.96
C VAL A 149 -22.39 13.74 19.67
N LYS A 150 -23.46 13.03 20.09
CA LYS A 150 -24.66 13.66 20.65
C LYS A 150 -24.76 13.70 22.17
N VAL A 151 -23.82 13.11 22.91
CA VAL A 151 -23.93 13.03 24.39
C VAL A 151 -23.02 14.02 25.14
N GLN A 152 -21.99 14.60 24.51
CA GLN A 152 -21.05 15.52 25.19
C GLN A 152 -21.43 17.01 25.09
N ALA A 153 -22.72 17.34 25.21
CA ALA A 153 -23.16 18.73 25.17
C ALA A 153 -24.05 19.14 26.37
N VAL A 154 -23.99 18.48 27.52
CA VAL A 154 -24.51 19.05 28.78
C VAL A 154 -23.82 18.41 29.98
N THR A 155 -22.70 18.96 30.47
CA THR A 155 -22.56 19.36 31.88
C THR A 155 -21.24 20.11 32.08
N GLU A 156 -21.32 21.43 32.09
CA GLU A 156 -20.29 22.29 32.66
C GLU A 156 -20.85 22.94 33.93
N LYS A 157 -19.99 23.06 34.95
CA LYS A 157 -20.08 23.76 36.24
C LYS A 157 -20.67 22.99 37.44
N LYS A 158 -19.82 22.72 38.45
CA LYS A 158 -19.68 23.59 39.64
C LYS A 158 -18.45 23.21 40.50
N VAL A 159 -17.84 24.27 41.03
CA VAL A 159 -16.60 24.41 41.84
C VAL A 159 -16.79 24.04 43.32
N VAL A 160 -15.67 23.82 44.04
CA VAL A 160 -15.30 24.16 45.46
C VAL A 160 -14.47 22.99 46.03
N ASP A 161 -13.13 23.05 46.21
CA ASP A 161 -12.24 23.90 47.02
C ASP A 161 -12.31 23.62 48.54
N VAL A 162 -11.35 22.85 49.09
CA VAL A 162 -10.93 22.82 50.51
C VAL A 162 -9.48 22.28 50.63
N GLU A 163 -8.56 23.17 51.01
CA GLU A 163 -7.27 22.96 51.71
C GLU A 163 -7.51 23.14 53.24
N PRO A 164 -6.54 23.01 54.19
CA PRO A 164 -5.27 22.25 54.29
C PRO A 164 -5.24 21.37 55.59
N GLU A 165 -4.17 20.58 55.83
CA GLU A 165 -3.33 20.67 57.05
C GLU A 165 -2.14 19.68 57.00
N ALA A 166 -1.03 20.11 57.61
CA ALA A 166 0.33 19.61 57.50
C ALA A 166 0.71 18.57 58.58
N GLU A 167 1.76 17.75 58.37
CA GLU A 167 2.96 17.75 59.23
C GLU A 167 4.13 16.85 58.74
N LYS A 168 5.32 17.47 58.68
CA LYS A 168 6.69 17.03 59.06
C LYS A 168 7.47 15.89 58.35
N ALA A 169 8.52 16.36 57.65
CA ALA A 169 9.97 16.22 57.95
C ALA A 169 10.76 14.88 57.74
N VAL A 170 11.58 14.91 56.66
CA VAL A 170 12.98 14.44 56.36
C VAL A 170 13.83 13.87 57.54
N PRO A 171 14.90 13.02 57.35
CA PRO A 171 15.91 13.01 56.26
C PRO A 171 16.54 11.65 55.81
N PRO A 172 17.52 11.64 54.86
CA PRO A 172 17.92 10.47 54.05
C PRO A 172 19.26 9.82 54.45
N ALA A 173 19.48 8.54 54.13
CA ALA A 173 20.82 7.97 53.90
C ALA A 173 20.80 6.54 53.28
N ALA A 174 21.51 6.44 52.15
CA ALA A 174 22.40 5.35 51.72
C ALA A 174 21.88 3.90 51.54
N VAL A 175 21.78 3.47 50.26
CA VAL A 175 22.15 2.10 49.84
C VAL A 175 22.98 2.14 48.55
N LEU A 176 24.24 1.77 48.72
CA LEU A 176 25.26 1.15 47.85
C LEU A 176 25.04 1.07 46.32
N GLN A 177 26.00 1.61 45.58
CA GLN A 177 26.26 1.40 44.14
C GLN A 177 27.16 0.19 43.87
N LYS A 178 26.84 -0.64 42.85
CA LYS A 178 27.68 -0.97 41.66
C LYS A 178 26.90 -1.93 40.71
N PRO A 179 27.27 -2.09 39.41
CA PRO A 179 26.74 -1.35 38.27
C PRO A 179 25.98 -2.24 37.25
N ALA A 180 24.92 -1.71 36.63
CA ALA A 180 24.31 -2.27 35.42
C ALA A 180 24.60 -1.34 34.22
N PRO A 181 24.84 -1.87 33.00
CA PRO A 181 25.13 -1.06 31.82
C PRO A 181 23.91 -0.21 31.40
N ALA A 182 24.23 0.93 30.78
CA ALA A 182 23.37 2.05 30.43
C ALA A 182 21.99 1.68 29.82
N PRO A 183 20.93 2.42 30.18
CA PRO A 183 19.70 2.50 29.41
C PRO A 183 20.01 3.11 28.04
N GLN A 184 19.77 2.37 26.96
CA GLN A 184 19.60 2.99 25.66
C GLN A 184 18.28 3.73 25.67
N GLU A 185 18.36 5.03 25.36
CA GLU A 185 17.26 5.97 25.31
C GLU A 185 16.16 5.44 24.40
N GLU A 186 15.01 5.11 25.01
CA GLU A 186 13.72 5.15 24.34
C GLU A 186 13.47 6.60 23.89
N THR A 187 13.99 6.93 22.73
CA THR A 187 13.59 8.16 22.04
C THR A 187 12.31 7.83 21.29
N GLY A 188 11.18 8.11 21.95
CA GLY A 188 9.87 8.11 21.31
C GLY A 188 9.92 9.02 20.08
N ALA A 189 9.69 8.44 18.92
CA ALA A 189 9.55 9.18 17.67
C ALA A 189 8.18 9.88 17.67
N THR A 190 8.15 11.07 18.26
CA THR A 190 7.21 12.13 17.84
C THR A 190 7.38 12.33 16.33
N GLY A 191 6.28 12.21 15.58
CA GLY A 191 6.25 12.39 14.13
C GLY A 191 6.90 13.71 13.72
N GLN A 192 8.09 13.61 13.14
CA GLN A 192 8.68 14.66 12.33
C GLN A 192 8.47 14.27 10.88
N GLU A 193 7.82 15.18 10.16
CA GLU A 193 7.77 15.21 8.70
C GLU A 193 9.21 15.37 8.20
N GLY A 194 9.86 14.26 7.87
CA GLY A 194 11.26 14.18 7.44
C GLY A 194 11.38 13.26 6.23
N ASP A 195 12.52 13.33 5.54
CA ASP A 195 12.78 12.48 4.37
C ASP A 195 12.57 10.99 4.71
N PRO A 196 12.03 10.16 3.80
CA PRO A 196 11.75 8.75 4.09
C PRO A 196 13.02 8.01 4.53
N GLN A 197 12.94 7.29 5.65
CA GLN A 197 14.07 6.55 6.22
C GLN A 197 13.68 5.13 6.63
N LEU A 198 14.51 4.17 6.22
CA LEU A 198 14.53 2.83 6.79
C LEU A 198 15.41 2.88 8.04
N LEU A 199 14.81 2.71 9.21
CA LEU A 199 15.50 2.84 10.49
C LEU A 199 16.12 1.52 10.94
N GLU A 200 15.44 0.40 10.72
CA GLU A 200 15.86 -0.90 11.23
C GLU A 200 15.33 -2.04 10.37
N ILE A 201 16.06 -3.17 10.35
CA ILE A 201 15.62 -4.43 9.78
C ILE A 201 15.91 -5.54 10.79
N THR A 202 14.88 -6.30 11.15
CA THR A 202 14.96 -7.39 12.12
C THR A 202 14.41 -8.67 11.52
N PHE A 203 15.02 -9.80 11.89
CA PHE A 203 14.57 -11.14 11.51
C PHE A 203 14.10 -11.90 12.75
N ASP A 204 12.96 -12.57 12.65
CA ASP A 204 12.38 -13.41 13.70
C ASP A 204 11.84 -14.71 13.10
N ASP A 205 12.44 -15.84 13.51
CA ASP A 205 12.06 -17.21 13.13
C ASP A 205 11.30 -17.95 14.25
N SER A 206 11.01 -17.30 15.37
CA SER A 206 10.36 -17.91 16.53
C SER A 206 8.83 -17.91 16.43
N SER A 207 8.27 -17.16 15.48
CA SER A 207 6.84 -17.02 15.26
C SER A 207 6.20 -18.30 14.71
N ASN A 208 5.00 -18.63 15.20
CA ASN A 208 4.21 -19.74 14.67
C ASN A 208 3.51 -19.41 13.34
N LYS A 209 3.55 -18.15 12.90
CA LYS A 209 2.93 -17.68 11.66
C LYS A 209 3.86 -17.75 10.45
N GLY A 210 5.10 -18.20 10.62
CA GLY A 210 6.15 -18.14 9.60
C GLY A 210 7.31 -17.25 10.01
N GLU A 211 8.30 -17.17 9.14
CA GLU A 211 9.48 -16.34 9.37
C GLU A 211 9.19 -14.88 9.03
N MET A 212 9.52 -13.98 9.94
CA MET A 212 9.17 -12.58 9.85
C MET A 212 10.42 -11.73 9.57
N VAL A 213 10.32 -10.88 8.56
CA VAL A 213 11.27 -9.78 8.31
C VAL A 213 10.55 -8.47 8.58
N ILE A 214 11.01 -7.76 9.60
CA ILE A 214 10.38 -6.56 10.15
C ILE A 214 11.23 -5.36 9.77
N PHE A 215 10.59 -4.36 9.19
CA PHE A 215 11.19 -3.11 8.76
C PHE A 215 10.60 -1.97 9.59
N ARG A 216 11.44 -1.29 10.35
CA ARG A 216 11.03 -0.07 11.07
C ARG A 216 11.32 1.14 10.21
N LEU A 217 10.28 1.95 9.97
CA LEU A 217 10.35 3.17 9.16
C LEU A 217 10.13 4.39 10.04
N ASN A 218 10.54 5.57 9.56
CA ASN A 218 10.27 6.82 10.27
C ASN A 218 8.82 7.30 10.14
N ASP A 219 8.12 6.90 9.08
CA ASP A 219 6.68 7.13 8.87
C ASP A 219 6.14 6.08 7.89
N PHE A 220 4.90 6.25 7.45
CA PHE A 220 4.19 5.39 6.51
C PHE A 220 4.79 5.45 5.08
N PHE A 221 5.91 4.76 4.87
CA PHE A 221 6.59 4.65 3.57
C PHE A 221 6.78 3.19 3.12
N PRO A 222 5.69 2.43 2.87
CA PRO A 222 5.79 1.01 2.52
C PRO A 222 6.57 0.77 1.21
N PRO A 223 7.32 -0.34 1.11
CA PRO A 223 8.06 -0.67 -0.11
C PRO A 223 7.15 -1.23 -1.20
N THR A 224 7.68 -1.26 -2.42
CA THR A 224 7.18 -2.14 -3.47
C THR A 224 7.77 -3.53 -3.30
N VAL A 225 6.94 -4.56 -3.18
CA VAL A 225 7.41 -5.94 -3.01
C VAL A 225 7.26 -6.72 -4.31
N SER A 226 8.31 -7.44 -4.70
CA SER A 226 8.31 -8.35 -5.85
C SER A 226 9.09 -9.62 -5.54
N ALA A 227 8.83 -10.70 -6.30
CA ALA A 227 9.50 -11.98 -6.11
C ALA A 227 10.21 -12.42 -7.39
N ILE A 228 11.36 -13.07 -7.22
CA ILE A 228 12.08 -13.85 -8.24
C ILE A 228 11.92 -15.30 -7.80
N GLU A 229 11.25 -16.13 -8.60
CA GLU A 229 10.91 -17.51 -8.21
C GLU A 229 11.93 -18.55 -8.71
N LYS A 230 12.72 -18.23 -9.74
CA LYS A 230 13.58 -19.21 -10.43
C LYS A 230 15.03 -19.18 -9.94
N GLU A 231 15.64 -20.37 -9.90
CA GLU A 231 17.05 -20.66 -9.56
C GLU A 231 17.49 -20.22 -8.16
N THR A 232 17.50 -18.92 -7.89
CA THR A 232 17.72 -18.36 -6.56
C THR A 232 16.48 -17.58 -6.15
N PRO A 233 15.54 -18.18 -5.40
CA PRO A 233 14.30 -17.52 -5.05
C PRO A 233 14.59 -16.33 -4.13
N ARG A 234 14.01 -15.17 -4.44
CA ARG A 234 14.24 -13.92 -3.69
C ARG A 234 12.98 -13.07 -3.60
N VAL A 235 12.79 -12.42 -2.46
CA VAL A 235 11.83 -11.32 -2.31
C VAL A 235 12.59 -10.00 -2.35
N LEU A 236 12.16 -9.07 -3.19
CA LEU A 236 12.73 -7.72 -3.30
C LEU A 236 11.75 -6.72 -2.72
N CYS A 237 12.16 -6.02 -1.67
CA CYS A 237 11.46 -4.88 -1.07
C CYS A 237 12.15 -3.58 -1.51
N ASP A 238 11.48 -2.83 -2.37
CA ASP A 238 11.96 -1.62 -3.01
C ASP A 238 11.33 -0.38 -2.36
N PHE A 239 12.07 0.29 -1.49
CA PHE A 239 11.68 1.53 -0.82
C PHE A 239 12.15 2.73 -1.65
N MET A 240 11.22 3.43 -2.32
CA MET A 240 11.54 4.55 -3.21
C MET A 240 11.89 5.82 -2.42
N ASP A 241 12.82 6.60 -2.93
CA ASP A 241 13.21 7.91 -2.38
C ASP A 241 13.55 7.84 -0.87
N MET A 242 14.04 6.67 -0.45
CA MET A 242 14.32 6.35 0.94
C MET A 242 15.82 6.38 1.22
N GLN A 243 16.16 6.88 2.40
CA GLN A 243 17.52 6.87 2.93
C GLN A 243 17.69 5.72 3.94
N LEU A 244 18.91 5.21 4.06
CA LEU A 244 19.26 4.24 5.11
C LEU A 244 19.56 4.98 6.41
N GLY A 245 18.91 4.56 7.50
CA GLY A 245 19.32 4.92 8.85
C GLY A 245 20.74 4.44 9.13
N ALA A 246 21.43 5.14 10.03
CA ALA A 246 22.85 4.90 10.33
C ALA A 246 23.14 3.46 10.77
N ASP A 247 22.18 2.83 11.44
CA ASP A 247 22.34 1.51 12.07
C ASP A 247 21.76 0.37 11.24
N VAL A 248 21.30 0.63 10.00
CA VAL A 248 20.74 -0.44 9.15
C VAL A 248 21.86 -1.33 8.63
N ASN A 249 21.77 -2.61 8.98
CA ASN A 249 22.69 -3.63 8.50
C ASN A 249 22.58 -3.84 6.98
N LYS A 250 23.73 -3.85 6.30
CA LYS A 250 23.83 -4.13 4.86
C LYS A 250 23.60 -5.60 4.53
N GLU A 251 23.89 -6.49 5.47
CA GLU A 251 23.71 -7.92 5.31
C GLU A 251 23.40 -8.53 6.68
N ILE A 252 22.35 -9.36 6.74
CA ILE A 252 21.96 -10.14 7.92
C ILE A 252 21.94 -11.60 7.49
N PHE A 253 22.69 -12.44 8.19
CA PHE A 253 22.65 -13.89 8.03
C PHE A 253 21.51 -14.42 8.89
N ALA A 254 20.32 -14.48 8.30
CA ALA A 254 19.09 -14.90 8.98
C ALA A 254 19.18 -16.37 9.43
N ASN A 255 19.79 -17.23 8.60
CA ASN A 255 19.91 -18.67 8.86
C ASN A 255 18.57 -19.34 9.22
N GLY A 256 17.47 -18.78 8.72
CA GLY A 256 16.14 -19.34 8.88
C GLY A 256 15.96 -20.60 8.05
N LYS A 257 14.87 -21.30 8.32
CA LYS A 257 14.33 -22.39 7.49
C LYS A 257 13.89 -21.90 6.10
N PHE A 258 13.38 -20.66 5.98
CA PHE A 258 12.86 -20.11 4.73
C PHE A 258 13.70 -18.97 4.18
N VAL A 259 14.11 -18.03 5.03
CA VAL A 259 14.92 -16.86 4.72
C VAL A 259 16.36 -17.14 5.15
N GLU A 260 17.24 -17.31 4.17
CA GLU A 260 18.65 -17.61 4.44
C GLU A 260 19.42 -16.33 4.77
N ARG A 261 19.08 -15.23 4.08
CA ARG A 261 19.84 -14.00 4.14
C ARG A 261 19.01 -12.78 3.75
N ILE A 262 19.31 -11.66 4.38
CA ILE A 262 18.73 -10.36 4.06
C ILE A 262 19.86 -9.45 3.62
N ARG A 263 19.76 -8.81 2.45
CA ARG A 263 20.74 -7.84 1.95
C ARG A 263 20.10 -6.51 1.67
N THR A 264 20.78 -5.44 2.02
CA THR A 264 20.31 -4.06 1.86
C THR A 264 21.26 -3.31 0.95
N THR A 265 20.73 -2.76 -0.15
CA THR A 265 21.50 -2.01 -1.14
C THR A 265 20.81 -0.69 -1.46
N GLN A 266 21.58 0.40 -1.50
CA GLN A 266 21.08 1.69 -1.96
C GLN A 266 21.43 1.90 -3.43
N HIS A 267 20.43 2.25 -4.25
CA HIS A 267 20.58 2.55 -5.67
C HIS A 267 20.26 4.02 -5.93
N LYS A 268 21.00 4.67 -6.84
CA LYS A 268 20.79 6.08 -7.21
C LYS A 268 20.05 6.28 -8.54
N GLY A 269 19.48 5.23 -9.13
CA GLY A 269 18.82 5.30 -10.43
C GLY A 269 17.82 4.16 -10.67
N PRO A 270 16.53 4.30 -10.30
CA PRO A 270 15.94 5.37 -9.48
C PRO A 270 16.49 5.38 -8.04
N ASP A 271 16.34 6.49 -7.32
CA ASP A 271 16.76 6.56 -5.92
C ASP A 271 15.88 5.64 -5.06
N LYS A 272 16.52 4.65 -4.44
CA LYS A 272 15.83 3.67 -3.62
C LYS A 272 16.76 2.90 -2.70
N VAL A 273 16.20 2.46 -1.58
CA VAL A 273 16.73 1.34 -0.80
C VAL A 273 16.05 0.07 -1.28
N ARG A 274 16.84 -0.94 -1.64
CA ARG A 274 16.37 -2.28 -1.97
C ARG A 274 16.83 -3.23 -0.88
N VAL A 275 15.88 -3.93 -0.26
CA VAL A 275 16.16 -5.06 0.61
C VAL A 275 15.79 -6.36 -0.13
N SER A 276 16.75 -7.26 -0.31
CA SER A 276 16.52 -8.58 -0.88
C SER A 276 16.54 -9.64 0.21
N LEU A 277 15.48 -10.45 0.29
CA LEU A 277 15.41 -11.66 1.10
C LEU A 277 15.78 -12.82 0.18
N ASP A 278 16.96 -13.41 0.39
CA ASP A 278 17.34 -14.66 -0.28
C ASP A 278 16.60 -15.79 0.43
N LEU A 279 15.79 -16.53 -0.32
CA LEU A 279 15.02 -17.66 0.18
C LEU A 279 15.73 -18.98 -0.14
N SER A 280 15.47 -20.00 0.65
CA SER A 280 15.93 -21.36 0.34
C SER A 280 15.34 -21.84 -0.99
N ALA A 281 16.15 -22.58 -1.75
CA ALA A 281 15.69 -23.21 -2.99
C ALA A 281 14.67 -24.33 -2.72
N ASP A 282 13.99 -24.77 -3.78
CA ASP A 282 13.15 -25.97 -3.82
C ASP A 282 11.91 -25.96 -2.90
N ARG A 283 11.38 -24.77 -2.62
CA ARG A 283 10.12 -24.59 -1.89
C ARG A 283 9.21 -23.62 -2.63
N ASP A 284 7.91 -23.86 -2.53
CA ASP A 284 6.90 -22.89 -2.92
C ASP A 284 6.54 -22.04 -1.71
N TYR A 285 6.45 -20.72 -1.89
CA TYR A 285 6.27 -19.78 -0.80
C TYR A 285 4.92 -19.08 -0.85
N ASP A 286 4.30 -18.94 0.33
CA ASP A 286 3.26 -17.95 0.58
C ASP A 286 3.89 -16.73 1.26
N LEU A 287 3.62 -15.54 0.72
CA LEU A 287 4.19 -14.27 1.19
C LEU A 287 3.06 -13.38 1.67
N GLN A 288 3.08 -13.05 2.96
CA GLN A 288 2.13 -12.12 3.55
C GLN A 288 2.84 -10.80 3.87
N GLN A 289 2.13 -9.69 3.66
CA GLN A 289 2.64 -8.35 3.88
C GLN A 289 1.71 -7.65 4.85
N VAL A 290 2.26 -7.16 5.96
CA VAL A 290 1.50 -6.48 7.01
C VAL A 290 2.14 -5.13 7.29
N PHE A 291 1.33 -4.08 7.45
CA PHE A 291 1.83 -2.76 7.85
C PHE A 291 1.11 -2.30 9.12
N PHE A 292 1.87 -2.06 10.19
CA PHE A 292 1.37 -1.49 11.43
C PHE A 292 1.58 0.02 11.40
N LYS A 293 0.53 0.76 11.03
CA LYS A 293 0.62 2.21 10.79
C LYS A 293 1.04 3.01 12.02
N ASN A 294 0.54 2.63 13.20
CA ASN A 294 0.82 3.35 14.44
C ASN A 294 2.28 3.17 14.87
N ASP A 295 2.91 2.07 14.47
CA ASP A 295 4.28 1.71 14.85
C ASP A 295 5.30 1.94 13.73
N ASN A 296 4.83 2.39 12.55
CA ASN A 296 5.62 2.51 11.32
C ASN A 296 6.41 1.24 10.97
N LEU A 297 5.79 0.07 11.23
CA LEU A 297 6.39 -1.22 10.92
C LEU A 297 5.80 -1.78 9.63
N PHE A 298 6.66 -2.19 8.72
CA PHE A 298 6.30 -3.05 7.61
C PHE A 298 6.86 -4.45 7.87
N VAL A 299 6.08 -5.48 7.63
CA VAL A 299 6.46 -6.86 7.93
C VAL A 299 6.19 -7.75 6.73
N ILE A 300 7.20 -8.53 6.34
CA ILE A 300 7.07 -9.65 5.42
C ILE A 300 7.04 -10.93 6.24
N ILE A 301 6.01 -11.73 6.06
CA ILE A 301 5.90 -13.07 6.66
C ILE A 301 6.07 -14.09 5.52
N VAL A 302 7.06 -14.97 5.67
CA VAL A 302 7.40 -16.01 4.70
C VAL A 302 6.96 -17.36 5.26
N ASN A 303 6.13 -18.05 4.48
CA ASN A 303 5.66 -19.40 4.76
C ASN A 303 5.88 -20.32 3.57
N GLU A 304 5.89 -21.62 3.83
CA GLU A 304 5.83 -22.65 2.80
C GLU A 304 4.37 -22.84 2.36
N LEU A 305 4.13 -22.73 1.05
CA LEU A 305 2.82 -22.96 0.43
C LEU A 305 2.49 -24.45 0.58
N GLN A 306 1.44 -24.75 1.34
CA GLN A 306 0.99 -26.13 1.50
C GLN A 306 0.39 -26.64 0.18
N PRO A 307 0.82 -27.79 -0.35
CA PRO A 307 0.17 -28.38 -1.52
C PRO A 307 -1.27 -28.72 -1.16
N GLU A 308 -2.22 -28.35 -2.02
CA GLU A 308 -3.63 -28.70 -1.81
C GLU A 308 -3.76 -30.22 -1.68
N VAL A 309 -4.14 -30.70 -0.49
CA VAL A 309 -4.48 -32.10 -0.29
C VAL A 309 -5.78 -32.36 -1.04
N VAL A 310 -5.66 -32.86 -2.28
CA VAL A 310 -6.79 -33.38 -3.05
C VAL A 310 -7.37 -34.53 -2.24
N LYS A 311 -8.46 -34.25 -1.51
CA LYS A 311 -9.28 -35.30 -0.89
C LYS A 311 -9.94 -36.07 -2.02
N ASN A 312 -9.33 -37.18 -2.42
CA ASN A 312 -9.98 -38.22 -3.19
C ASN A 312 -11.03 -38.90 -2.29
N SER A 313 -12.15 -38.23 -2.08
CA SER A 313 -13.38 -38.86 -1.60
C SER A 313 -14.31 -38.97 -2.80
N ASP A 314 -14.08 -39.97 -3.64
CA ASP A 314 -15.06 -40.57 -4.55
C ASP A 314 -14.41 -41.78 -5.25
N LEU A 315 -14.22 -42.87 -4.49
CA LEU A 315 -14.04 -44.21 -5.05
C LEU A 315 -14.44 -45.26 -4.00
N ALA A 316 -15.74 -45.28 -3.71
CA ALA A 316 -16.52 -46.43 -3.28
C ALA A 316 -17.97 -46.03 -3.61
N THR A 317 -18.65 -46.57 -4.61
CA THR A 317 -19.34 -47.86 -4.69
C THR A 317 -19.99 -47.80 -6.10
N GLU A 318 -19.84 -48.76 -7.02
CA GLU A 318 -20.42 -50.11 -7.08
C GLU A 318 -19.64 -50.97 -8.09
#